data_AF-A0A2V3UBG5-F1
#
_entry.id   AF-A0A2V3UBG5-F1
#
_cell.length_a   1.000
_cell.length_b   1.000
_cell.length_c   1.000
_cell.angle_alpha   90.00
_cell.angle_beta   90.00
_cell.angle_gamma   90.00
#
_symmetry.space_group_name_H-M   'P 1'
#
loop_
_entity.id
_entity.type
_entity.pdbx_description
1 polymer ?
#
loop_
_entity_poly.entity_id
_entity_poly.type
_entity_poly.pdbx_seq_one_letter_code
_entity_poly.pdbx_strand_id
1 'polypeptide(L)'
;MAGERAQNLQDTFLNHLRKNKVPLTIFLVNGVKLQGVVTWFDNFCVLLRRDGHSQLVYKHAISTIMPGHPIQLFEPTDDMGSEKV
;
A
#
# COMPACT_ATOMS: atom_id res chain seq x y z
N MET A 1 11.77 -26.64 2.74
CA MET A 1 12.37 -25.36 3.14
C MET A 1 11.52 -24.24 2.56
N ALA A 2 10.71 -23.61 3.41
CA ALA A 2 9.90 -22.46 2.99
C ALA A 2 10.88 -21.31 2.74
N GLY A 3 11.24 -21.10 1.47
CA GLY A 3 12.07 -19.97 1.09
C GLY A 3 11.43 -18.69 1.62
N GLU A 4 12.19 -17.91 2.38
CA GLU A 4 11.87 -16.54 2.75
C GLU A 4 11.52 -15.78 1.47
N ARG A 5 10.24 -15.80 1.11
CA ARG A 5 9.70 -14.84 0.16
C ARG A 5 9.79 -13.52 0.90
N ALA A 6 10.86 -12.77 0.67
CA ALA A 6 10.89 -11.34 0.92
C ALA A 6 9.51 -10.81 0.53
N GLN A 7 8.72 -10.41 1.53
CA GLN A 7 7.31 -10.14 1.30
C GLN A 7 7.22 -9.05 0.22
N ASN A 8 6.53 -9.34 -0.88
CA ASN A 8 6.44 -8.43 -2.02
C ASN A 8 5.98 -7.05 -1.53
N LEU A 9 6.85 -6.03 -1.65
CA LEU A 9 6.59 -4.68 -1.14
C LEU A 9 5.23 -4.15 -1.58
N GLN A 10 4.85 -4.38 -2.84
CA GLN A 10 3.57 -3.93 -3.38
C GLN A 10 2.39 -4.61 -2.67
N ASP A 11 2.43 -5.93 -2.52
CA ASP A 11 1.34 -6.69 -1.90
C ASP A 11 1.25 -6.40 -0.40
N THR A 12 2.39 -6.25 0.28
CA THR A 12 2.45 -5.87 1.70
C THR A 12 1.86 -4.47 1.90
N PHE A 13 2.28 -3.51 1.08
CA PHE A 13 1.78 -2.13 1.12
C PHE A 13 0.28 -2.06 0.86
N LEU A 14 -0.20 -2.63 -0.25
CA LEU A 14 -1.62 -2.60 -0.61
C LEU A 14 -2.50 -3.38 0.38
N ASN A 15 -2.01 -4.50 0.92
CA ASN A 15 -2.73 -5.22 1.96
C ASN A 15 -2.80 -4.42 3.26
N HIS A 16 -1.72 -3.75 3.67
CA HIS A 16 -1.73 -2.90 4.86
C HIS A 16 -2.79 -1.79 4.72
N LEU A 17 -2.78 -1.07 3.59
CA LEU A 17 -3.75 -0.02 3.31
C LEU A 17 -5.20 -0.54 3.32
N ARG A 18 -5.43 -1.71 2.71
CA ARG A 18 -6.75 -2.34 2.64
C ARG A 18 -7.27 -2.79 4.01
N LYS A 19 -6.46 -3.53 4.77
CA LYS A 19 -6.86 -4.08 6.07
C LYS A 19 -7.17 -2.96 7.07
N ASN A 20 -6.34 -1.92 7.09
CA ASN A 20 -6.47 -0.79 8.01
C ASN A 20 -7.40 0.32 7.49
N LYS A 21 -7.98 0.14 6.29
CA LYS A 21 -8.87 1.13 5.65
C LYS A 21 -8.26 2.54 5.62
N VAL A 22 -6.96 2.61 5.36
CA VAL A 22 -6.19 3.87 5.41
C VAL A 22 -6.70 4.80 4.31
N PRO A 23 -7.18 6.01 4.66
CA PRO A 23 -7.48 7.05 3.67
C PRO A 23 -6.21 7.39 2.89
N LEU A 24 -6.30 7.46 1.58
CA LEU A 24 -5.14 7.71 0.71
C LEU A 24 -5.51 8.54 -0.51
N THR A 25 -4.48 9.03 -1.18
CA THR A 25 -4.55 9.68 -2.49
C THR A 25 -3.74 8.89 -3.50
N ILE A 26 -4.38 8.50 -4.60
CA ILE A 26 -3.74 7.92 -5.78
C ILE A 26 -3.54 9.04 -6.80
N PHE A 27 -2.31 9.22 -7.27
CA PHE A 27 -1.99 10.11 -8.37
C PHE A 27 -1.87 9.30 -9.64
N LEU A 28 -2.53 9.75 -10.69
CA LEU A 28 -2.45 9.15 -12.01
C LEU A 28 -1.34 9.82 -12.82
N VAL A 29 -0.80 9.09 -13.79
CA VAL A 29 0.27 9.58 -14.69
C VAL A 29 -0.13 10.82 -15.50
N ASN A 30 -1.43 11.06 -15.68
CA ASN A 30 -1.97 12.26 -16.33
C ASN A 30 -2.17 13.46 -15.37
N GLY A 31 -1.79 13.33 -14.09
CA GLY A 31 -1.92 14.37 -13.07
C GLY A 31 -3.24 14.40 -12.31
N VAL A 32 -4.23 13.57 -12.67
CA VAL A 32 -5.48 13.46 -11.91
C VAL A 32 -5.21 12.81 -10.55
N LYS A 33 -5.85 13.33 -9.49
CA LYS A 33 -5.82 12.75 -8.14
C LYS A 33 -7.14 12.08 -7.79
N LEU A 34 -7.07 10.85 -7.30
CA LEU A 34 -8.20 10.10 -6.76
C LEU A 34 -8.00 9.94 -5.26
N GLN A 35 -9.05 10.12 -4.47
CA GLN A 35 -9.00 9.91 -3.02
C GLN A 35 -9.97 8.81 -2.63
N GLY A 36 -9.66 8.11 -1.55
CA GLY A 36 -10.53 7.07 -1.02
C GLY A 36 -9.77 6.06 -0.18
N VAL A 37 -10.32 4.86 -0.10
CA VAL A 37 -9.72 3.71 0.58
C VAL A 37 -9.64 2.52 -0.38
N VAL A 38 -8.55 1.76 -0.32
CA VAL A 38 -8.40 0.53 -1.10
C VAL A 38 -9.26 -0.55 -0.45
N THR A 39 -10.21 -1.10 -1.20
CA THR A 39 -11.05 -2.21 -0.71
C THR A 39 -10.59 -3.56 -1.25
N TRP A 40 -9.98 -3.57 -2.44
CA TRP A 40 -9.43 -4.77 -3.07
C TRP A 40 -8.36 -4.37 -4.09
N PHE A 41 -7.51 -5.32 -4.47
CA PHE A 41 -6.55 -5.21 -5.56
C PHE A 41 -6.23 -6.62 -6.08
N ASP A 42 -5.76 -6.68 -7.32
CA ASP A 42 -5.16 -7.86 -7.93
C ASP A 42 -3.80 -7.47 -8.53
N ASN A 43 -3.28 -8.24 -9.49
CA ASN A 43 -2.00 -7.95 -10.13
C ASN A 43 -2.01 -6.64 -10.95
N PHE A 44 -3.14 -6.26 -11.55
CA PHE A 44 -3.22 -5.18 -12.53
C PHE A 44 -4.10 -3.99 -12.09
N CYS A 45 -4.96 -4.19 -11.11
CA CYS A 45 -6.00 -3.25 -10.73
C CYS A 45 -6.07 -3.04 -9.21
N VAL A 46 -6.60 -1.89 -8.83
CA VAL A 46 -6.93 -1.51 -7.46
C VAL A 46 -8.37 -1.03 -7.43
N LEU A 47 -9.18 -1.57 -6.53
CA LEU A 47 -10.54 -1.11 -6.28
C LEU A 47 -10.51 -0.03 -5.19
N LEU A 48 -10.83 1.20 -5.58
CA LEU A 48 -10.84 2.37 -4.70
C LEU A 48 -12.29 2.74 -4.38
N ARG A 49 -12.60 2.93 -3.10
CA ARG A 49 -13.94 3.34 -2.64
C ARG A 49 -13.89 4.74 -2.04
N ARG A 50 -14.87 5.57 -2.40
CA ARG A 50 -15.10 6.91 -1.83
C ARG A 50 -16.60 7.22 -1.86
N ASP A 51 -17.14 7.74 -0.76
CA ASP A 51 -18.53 8.22 -0.66
C ASP A 51 -19.58 7.20 -1.16
N GLY A 52 -19.39 5.91 -0.81
CA GLY A 52 -20.27 4.82 -1.21
C GLY A 52 -20.01 4.27 -2.62
N HIS A 53 -19.36 5.02 -3.49
CA HIS A 53 -19.00 4.62 -4.85
C HIS A 53 -17.68 3.84 -4.90
N SER A 54 -17.62 2.85 -5.78
CA SER A 54 -16.41 2.06 -6.06
C SER A 54 -15.96 2.31 -7.49
N GLN A 55 -14.66 2.52 -7.68
CA GLN A 55 -14.05 2.66 -8.99
C GLN A 55 -12.86 1.71 -9.13
N LEU A 56 -12.76 1.06 -10.28
CA LEU A 56 -11.63 0.20 -10.62
C LEU A 56 -10.54 1.06 -11.26
N VAL A 57 -9.33 1.04 -10.68
CA VAL A 57 -8.19 1.82 -11.15
C VAL A 57 -7.13 0.86 -11.66
N TYR A 58 -6.74 0.99 -12.93
CA TYR A 58 -5.65 0.23 -13.51
C TYR A 58 -4.29 0.74 -13.03
N LYS A 59 -3.41 -0.16 -12.60
CA LYS A 59 -2.08 0.19 -12.05
C LYS A 59 -1.16 0.88 -13.06
N HIS A 60 -1.28 0.59 -14.35
CA HIS A 60 -0.48 1.27 -15.39
C HIS A 60 -0.78 2.77 -15.48
N ALA A 61 -1.95 3.20 -15.02
CA ALA A 61 -2.34 4.61 -14.99
C ALA A 61 -1.92 5.30 -13.69
N ILE A 62 -1.49 4.54 -12.66
CA ILE A 62 -1.09 5.08 -11.36
C ILE A 62 0.38 5.48 -11.42
N SER A 63 0.68 6.72 -11.05
CA SER A 63 2.06 7.18 -10.83
C SER A 63 2.51 6.92 -9.39
N THR A 64 1.70 7.28 -8.40
CA THR A 64 2.05 7.18 -6.97
C THR A 64 0.83 6.95 -6.09
N ILE A 65 1.03 6.31 -4.93
CA ILE A 65 0.00 6.12 -3.89
C ILE A 65 0.53 6.71 -2.59
N MET A 66 -0.19 7.69 -2.05
CA MET A 66 0.18 8.42 -0.84
C MET A 66 -0.83 8.15 0.29
N PRO A 67 -0.44 7.45 1.36
CA PRO A 67 -1.26 7.30 2.55
C PRO A 67 -1.51 8.67 3.22
N GLY A 68 -2.68 8.85 3.83
CA GLY A 68 -3.05 10.10 4.53
C GLY A 68 -2.31 10.31 5.86
N HIS A 69 -1.66 9.27 6.37
CA HIS A 69 -0.82 9.31 7.57
C HIS A 69 0.34 8.30 7.43
N PRO A 70 1.42 8.42 8.23
CA PRO A 70 2.48 7.44 8.25
C PRO A 70 1.95 6.02 8.48
N ILE A 71 2.55 5.04 7.81
CA ILE A 71 2.22 3.62 7.96
C ILE A 71 3.49 2.85 8.30
N GLN A 72 3.36 1.85 9.16
CA GLN A 72 4.46 0.95 9.52
C GLN A 72 4.25 -0.39 8.82
N LEU A 73 5.12 -0.68 7.85
CA LEU A 73 5.01 -1.85 6.98
C LEU A 73 5.82 -3.04 7.48
N PHE A 74 6.92 -2.76 8.17
CA PHE A 74 7.84 -3.74 8.71
C PHE A 74 8.08 -3.40 10.18
N GLU A 75 8.21 -4.43 11.00
CA GLU A 75 8.73 -4.24 12.36
C GLU A 75 10.16 -3.68 12.24
N PRO A 76 10.55 -2.71 13.08
CA PRO A 76 11.94 -2.34 13.17
C PRO A 76 12.68 -3.61 13.57
N THR A 77 13.67 -4.02 12.78
CA THR A 77 14.61 -5.05 13.22
C THR A 77 15.26 -4.52 14.49
N ASP A 78 14.98 -5.14 15.62
CA ASP A 78 15.71 -4.91 16.86
C ASP A 78 17.17 -5.28 16.60
N ASP A 79 17.98 -4.30 16.20
CA ASP A 79 19.43 -4.39 16.16
C ASP A 79 19.94 -4.39 17.62
N MET A 80 19.67 -5.49 18.34
CA MET A 80 20.16 -5.74 19.68
C MET A 80 21.36 -6.71 19.64
N GLY A 81 22.56 -6.15 19.86
CA GLY A 81 23.79 -6.88 20.24
C GLY A 81 24.96 -6.56 19.30
N SER A 82 26.13 -6.07 19.72
CA SER A 82 26.78 -6.10 21.02
C SER A 82 28.00 -5.16 21.03
N GLU A 83 27.93 -4.04 21.76
CA GLU A 83 29.14 -3.38 22.27
C GLU A 83 29.34 -3.89 23.71
N LYS A 84 29.97 -5.07 23.83
CA LYS A 84 30.63 -5.43 25.08
C LYS A 84 31.92 -4.62 25.13
N VAL A 85 31.92 -3.59 25.97
CA VAL A 85 33.13 -2.95 26.51
C VAL A 85 33.84 -3.93 27.45
#